data_AF-A0A1Z2SFC7-F1
#
_entry.id   AF-A0A1Z2SFC7-F1
#
_cell.length_a   1.000
_cell.length_b   1.000
_cell.length_c   1.000
_cell.angle_alpha   90.00
_cell.angle_beta   90.00
_cell.angle_gamma   90.00
#
_symmetry.space_group_name_H-M   'P 1'
#
loop_
_entity.id
_entity.type
_entity.pdbx_description
1 polymer ?
#
loop_
_entity_poly.entity_id
_entity_poly.type
_entity_poly.pdbx_seq_one_letter_code
_entity_poly.pdbx_strand_id
1 'polypeptide(L)'
;MRLKTGQRIYVEVKPSSKLANVELKTKLRNIDTYWKQHGCYFIVITDEELNQPARQSNLSFLRSYLSHPCSVDLIEQSRSWLSRRQAVTFLDLAEFTGSLSCAYSLLAQENIQFMTYEIPHF
;
A
#
# COMPACT_ATOMS: atom_id res chain seq x y z
N MET A 1 4.41 -11.41 6.81
CA MET A 1 5.39 -10.31 6.88
C MET A 1 6.52 -10.68 7.83
N ARG A 2 7.78 -10.32 7.53
CA ARG A 2 8.92 -10.49 8.47
C ARG A 2 9.40 -9.13 8.93
N LEU A 3 9.48 -8.91 10.24
CA LEU A 3 10.02 -7.68 10.80
C LEU A 3 11.55 -7.66 10.70
N LYS A 4 12.14 -6.46 10.77
CA LYS A 4 13.60 -6.28 10.87
C LYS A 4 14.19 -7.00 12.10
N THR A 5 13.38 -7.21 13.13
CA THR A 5 13.70 -8.00 14.33
C THR A 5 13.75 -9.51 14.07
N GLY A 6 13.47 -9.97 12.84
CA GLY A 6 13.45 -11.38 12.46
C GLY A 6 12.13 -12.09 12.74
N GLN A 7 11.23 -11.49 13.54
CA GLN A 7 9.91 -12.01 13.89
C GLN A 7 9.01 -12.13 12.66
N ARG A 8 8.13 -13.15 12.66
CA ARG A 8 7.14 -13.38 11.61
C ARG A 8 5.75 -12.99 12.12
N ILE A 9 5.04 -12.23 11.29
CA ILE A 9 3.66 -11.81 11.54
C ILE A 9 2.79 -12.28 10.38
N TYR A 10 1.72 -12.99 10.74
CA TYR A 10 0.60 -13.33 9.86
C TYR A 10 -0.49 -12.28 10.05
N VAL A 11 -0.96 -11.72 8.94
CA VAL A 11 -1.94 -10.63 8.94
C VAL A 11 -3.17 -11.12 8.20
N GLU A 12 -4.32 -11.06 8.84
CA GLU A 12 -5.62 -11.30 8.23
C GLU A 12 -6.38 -9.97 8.13
N VAL A 13 -6.91 -9.65 6.95
CA VAL A 13 -7.73 -8.44 6.76
C VAL A 13 -9.21 -8.81 6.77
N LYS A 14 -10.00 -8.18 7.64
CA LYS A 14 -11.46 -8.40 7.75
C LYS A 14 -12.20 -7.09 7.99
N PRO A 15 -13.40 -6.90 7.40
CA PRO A 15 -14.29 -5.84 7.84
C PRO A 15 -14.62 -6.00 9.34
N SER A 16 -14.64 -4.90 10.10
CA SER A 16 -14.90 -4.90 11.53
C SER A 16 -16.28 -5.48 11.85
N SER A 17 -17.27 -5.20 11.00
CA SER A 17 -18.62 -5.76 11.05
C SER A 17 -18.65 -7.29 11.09
N LYS A 18 -17.72 -7.97 10.42
CA LYS A 18 -17.66 -9.44 10.42
C LYS A 18 -17.15 -10.00 11.75
N LEU A 19 -16.41 -9.21 12.53
CA LEU A 19 -15.91 -9.63 13.84
C LEU A 19 -17.01 -9.69 14.91
N ALA A 20 -18.22 -9.22 14.65
CA ALA A 20 -19.36 -9.46 15.54
C ALA A 20 -19.73 -10.96 15.64
N ASN A 21 -19.41 -11.76 14.62
CA ASN A 21 -19.72 -13.19 14.58
C ASN A 21 -18.85 -13.99 15.58
N VAL A 22 -19.50 -14.70 16.50
CA VAL A 22 -18.86 -15.49 17.57
C VAL A 22 -18.05 -16.67 17.02
N GLU A 23 -18.56 -17.35 15.99
CA GLU A 23 -17.86 -18.47 15.34
C GLU A 23 -16.57 -17.99 14.68
N LEU A 24 -16.64 -16.87 13.94
CA LEU A 24 -15.46 -16.27 13.32
C LEU A 24 -14.43 -15.82 14.37
N LYS A 25 -14.87 -15.17 15.45
CA LYS A 25 -14.01 -14.79 16.59
C LYS A 25 -13.28 -16.01 17.18
N THR A 26 -13.99 -17.11 17.35
CA THR A 26 -13.44 -18.35 17.90
C THR A 26 -12.38 -18.92 16.97
N LYS A 27 -12.67 -18.98 15.67
CA LYS A 27 -11.72 -19.41 14.64
C LYS A 27 -10.45 -18.54 14.64
N LEU A 28 -10.60 -17.22 14.69
CA LEU A 28 -9.47 -16.29 14.71
C LEU A 28 -8.61 -16.44 15.98
N ARG A 29 -9.22 -16.69 17.15
CA ARG A 29 -8.46 -17.02 18.37
C ARG A 29 -7.67 -18.32 18.28
N ASN A 30 -8.27 -19.35 17.66
CA ASN A 30 -7.59 -20.63 17.49
C ASN A 30 -6.38 -20.46 16.55
N ILE A 31 -6.52 -19.67 15.49
CA ILE A 31 -5.43 -19.32 14.58
C ILE A 31 -4.33 -18.54 15.33
N ASP A 32 -4.70 -17.54 16.14
CA ASP A 32 -3.75 -16.78 16.96
C ASP A 32 -2.96 -17.67 17.92
N THR A 33 -3.67 -18.55 18.63
CA THR A 33 -3.07 -19.50 19.57
C THR A 33 -2.09 -20.44 18.85
N TYR A 34 -2.49 -20.97 17.70
CA TYR A 34 -1.64 -21.81 16.88
C TYR A 34 -0.34 -21.09 16.48
N TRP A 35 -0.44 -19.87 15.94
CA TRP A 35 0.76 -19.15 15.50
C TRP A 35 1.69 -18.75 16.65
N LYS A 36 1.12 -18.36 17.80
CA LYS A 36 1.89 -18.05 19.01
C LYS A 36 2.72 -19.25 19.49
N GLN A 37 2.14 -20.45 19.47
CA GLN A 37 2.86 -21.70 19.79
C GLN A 37 4.03 -21.98 18.83
N HIS A 38 3.99 -21.43 17.61
CA HIS A 38 5.04 -21.56 16.60
C HIS A 38 5.96 -20.34 16.51
N GLY A 39 6.01 -19.51 17.56
CA GLY A 39 6.90 -18.33 17.64
C GLY A 39 6.55 -17.23 16.63
N CYS A 40 5.31 -17.21 16.14
CA CYS A 40 4.80 -16.23 15.19
C CYS A 40 3.67 -15.41 15.83
N TYR A 41 3.48 -14.18 15.36
CA TYR A 41 2.31 -13.38 15.73
C TYR A 41 1.22 -13.52 14.66
N PHE A 42 -0.03 -13.47 15.09
CA PHE A 42 -1.18 -13.33 14.23
C PHE A 42 -1.91 -12.04 14.61
N ILE A 43 -2.18 -11.19 13.62
CA ILE A 43 -2.95 -9.96 13.81
C ILE A 43 -4.10 -9.92 12.83
N VAL A 44 -5.23 -9.40 13.29
CA VAL A 44 -6.37 -9.07 12.43
C VAL A 44 -6.36 -7.55 12.29
N ILE A 45 -6.34 -7.08 11.05
CA ILE A 45 -6.47 -5.66 10.72
C ILE A 45 -7.85 -5.45 10.12
N THR A 46 -8.57 -4.47 10.61
CA THR A 46 -9.89 -4.09 10.09
C THR A 46 -9.87 -2.74 9.40
N ASP A 47 -10.99 -2.39 8.78
CA ASP A 47 -11.22 -1.07 8.21
C ASP A 47 -11.12 0.06 9.26
N GLU A 48 -11.29 -0.23 10.55
CA GLU A 48 -11.10 0.73 11.64
C GLU A 48 -9.62 1.09 11.82
N GLU A 49 -8.70 0.12 11.85
CA GLU A 49 -7.26 0.39 11.91
C GLU A 49 -6.70 0.94 10.60
N LEU A 50 -7.36 0.67 9.47
CA LEU A 50 -7.02 1.21 8.15
C LEU A 50 -7.70 2.55 7.86
N ASN A 51 -8.42 3.13 8.82
CA ASN A 51 -9.15 4.38 8.63
C ASN A 51 -8.19 5.58 8.58
N GLN A 52 -7.61 5.80 7.40
CA GLN A 52 -6.80 6.96 7.07
C GLN A 52 -7.46 7.68 5.89
N PRO A 53 -8.32 8.70 6.14
CA PRO A 53 -9.14 9.32 5.10
C PRO A 53 -8.33 9.80 3.89
N ALA A 54 -7.15 10.41 4.11
CA ALA A 54 -6.27 10.85 3.04
C ALA A 54 -5.77 9.67 2.18
N ARG A 55 -5.36 8.55 2.81
CA ARG A 55 -4.92 7.36 2.08
C ARG A 55 -6.06 6.72 1.30
N GLN A 56 -7.27 6.67 1.88
CA GLN A 56 -8.44 6.14 1.19
C GLN A 56 -8.83 7.00 -0.02
N SER A 57 -8.81 8.33 0.14
CA SER A 57 -9.02 9.28 -0.95
C SER A 57 -7.99 9.06 -2.07
N ASN A 58 -6.70 9.00 -1.72
CA ASN A 58 -5.62 8.75 -2.67
C ASN A 58 -5.76 7.39 -3.39
N LEU A 59 -6.07 6.32 -2.67
CA LEU A 59 -6.29 5.01 -3.29
C LEU A 59 -7.50 5.02 -4.23
N SER A 60 -8.60 5.68 -3.85
CA SER A 60 -9.78 5.82 -4.70
C SER A 60 -9.44 6.61 -5.98
N PHE A 61 -8.71 7.72 -5.84
CA PHE A 61 -8.25 8.55 -6.94
C PHE A 61 -7.30 7.78 -7.89
N LEU A 62 -6.31 7.07 -7.35
CA LEU A 62 -5.31 6.34 -8.14
C LEU A 62 -5.91 5.17 -8.94
N ARG A 63 -7.07 4.63 -8.55
CA ARG A 63 -7.71 3.52 -9.26
C ARG A 63 -8.01 3.82 -10.71
N SER A 64 -8.32 5.08 -11.06
CA SER A 64 -8.58 5.46 -12.46
C SER A 64 -7.33 5.41 -13.34
N TYR A 65 -6.13 5.46 -12.74
CA TYR A 65 -4.84 5.42 -13.45
C TYR A 65 -4.25 4.01 -13.58
N LEU A 66 -4.87 2.99 -12.97
CA LEU A 66 -4.45 1.59 -13.10
C LEU A 66 -4.48 1.09 -14.55
N SER A 67 -5.43 1.58 -15.35
CA SER A 67 -5.58 1.22 -16.76
C SER A 67 -4.83 2.16 -17.71
N HIS A 68 -4.20 3.22 -17.20
CA HIS A 68 -3.51 4.18 -18.05
C HIS A 68 -2.19 3.58 -18.57
N PRO A 69 -1.92 3.56 -19.89
CA PRO A 69 -0.72 2.93 -20.42
C PRO A 69 0.56 3.58 -19.90
N CYS A 70 1.51 2.76 -19.43
CA CYS A 70 2.89 3.18 -19.18
C CYS A 70 3.81 2.44 -20.14
N SER A 71 4.60 3.15 -20.93
CA SER A 71 5.63 2.50 -21.75
C SER A 71 6.76 1.97 -20.87
N VAL A 72 7.42 0.90 -21.32
CA VAL A 72 8.59 0.34 -20.64
C VAL A 72 9.69 1.40 -20.51
N ASP A 73 9.93 2.17 -21.57
CA ASP A 73 10.92 3.25 -21.57
C ASP A 73 10.64 4.29 -20.49
N LEU A 74 9.39 4.69 -20.30
CA LEU A 74 9.00 5.65 -19.27
C LEU A 74 9.25 5.08 -17.87
N ILE A 75 8.89 3.81 -17.64
CA ILE A 75 9.11 3.13 -16.35
C ILE A 75 10.61 3.10 -16.03
N GLU A 76 11.45 2.70 -16.97
CA GLU A 76 12.90 2.60 -16.78
C GLU A 76 13.54 3.98 -16.55
N GLN A 77 13.15 4.97 -17.35
CA GLN A 77 13.62 6.35 -17.21
C GLN A 77 13.23 6.94 -15.85
N SER A 78 11.98 6.78 -15.41
CA SER A 78 11.51 7.25 -14.11
C SER A 78 12.22 6.56 -12.95
N ARG A 79 12.45 5.25 -13.01
CA ARG A 79 13.21 4.52 -11.98
C ARG A 79 14.66 5.01 -11.88
N SER A 80 15.33 5.15 -13.02
CA SER A 80 16.71 5.67 -13.10
C SER A 80 16.81 7.13 -12.63
N TRP A 81 15.79 7.94 -12.94
CA TRP A 81 15.70 9.33 -12.50
C TRP A 81 15.50 9.45 -10.99
N LEU A 82 14.65 8.61 -10.40
CA LEU A 82 14.41 8.54 -8.95
C LEU A 82 15.66 8.06 -8.18
N SER A 83 16.34 7.02 -8.67
CA SER A 83 17.49 6.42 -7.96
C SER A 83 18.68 7.37 -7.78
N ARG A 84 18.74 8.46 -8.55
CA ARG A 84 19.82 9.45 -8.51
C ARG A 84 19.54 10.63 -7.58
N ARG A 85 18.38 10.68 -6.91
CA ARG A 85 17.96 11.81 -6.08
C ARG A 85 17.63 11.36 -4.66
N GLN A 86 17.99 12.18 -3.68
CA GLN A 86 17.73 11.88 -2.26
C GLN A 86 16.37 12.39 -1.77
N ALA A 87 15.88 13.50 -2.32
CA ALA A 87 14.58 14.07 -1.99
C ALA A 87 13.92 14.53 -3.29
N VAL A 88 12.79 13.92 -3.61
CA VAL A 88 11.96 14.24 -4.77
C VAL A 88 10.53 14.30 -4.29
N THR A 89 9.78 15.26 -4.81
CA THR A 89 8.34 15.36 -4.61
C THR A 89 7.62 14.66 -5.76
N PHE A 90 6.33 14.40 -5.57
CA PHE A 90 5.49 13.90 -6.66
C PHE A 90 5.39 14.90 -7.82
N LEU A 91 5.46 16.20 -7.52
CA LEU A 91 5.44 17.25 -8.54
C LEU A 91 6.69 17.19 -9.42
N ASP A 92 7.87 16.97 -8.84
CA ASP A 92 9.11 16.82 -9.60
C ASP A 92 9.03 15.63 -10.59
N LEU A 93 8.34 14.56 -10.20
CA LEU A 93 8.08 13.42 -11.07
C LEU A 93 7.10 13.78 -12.19
N ALA A 94 6.04 14.52 -11.89
CA ALA A 94 5.09 14.98 -12.90
C ALA A 94 5.76 15.90 -13.93
N GLU A 95 6.66 16.77 -13.49
CA GLU A 95 7.49 17.60 -14.36
C GLU A 95 8.43 16.75 -15.21
N PHE A 96 9.13 15.78 -14.62
CA PHE A 96 10.02 14.88 -15.34
C PHE A 96 9.31 14.05 -16.42
N THR A 97 8.14 13.51 -16.09
CA THR A 97 7.32 12.71 -17.01
C THR A 97 6.56 13.57 -18.02
N GLY A 98 6.55 14.90 -17.83
CA GLY A 98 5.79 15.86 -18.62
C GLY A 98 4.26 15.73 -18.50
N SER A 99 3.77 14.92 -17.54
CA SER A 99 2.35 14.61 -17.41
C SER A 99 1.99 14.09 -16.02
N LEU A 100 1.06 14.76 -15.34
CA LEU A 100 0.47 14.27 -14.09
C LEU A 100 -0.14 12.87 -14.26
N SER A 101 -0.82 12.61 -15.38
CA SER A 101 -1.42 11.31 -15.64
C SER A 101 -0.39 10.19 -15.73
N CYS A 102 0.78 10.47 -16.33
CA CYS A 102 1.90 9.53 -16.38
C CYS A 102 2.52 9.30 -15.00
N ALA A 103 2.70 10.36 -14.21
CA ALA A 103 3.19 10.24 -12.84
C ALA A 103 2.23 9.43 -11.95
N TYR A 104 0.92 9.67 -12.08
CA TYR A 104 -0.10 8.92 -11.34
C TYR A 104 -0.19 7.47 -11.80
N SER A 105 -0.06 7.17 -13.09
CA SER A 105 -0.09 5.79 -13.59
C SER A 105 1.13 4.99 -13.15
N LEU A 106 2.31 5.60 -13.13
CA LEU A 106 3.53 4.99 -12.58
C LEU A 106 3.35 4.64 -11.09
N LEU A 107 2.71 5.52 -10.31
CA LEU A 107 2.45 5.29 -8.90
C LEU A 107 1.34 4.26 -8.67
N ALA A 108 0.23 4.36 -9.41
CA ALA A 108 -0.92 3.46 -9.27
C ALA A 108 -0.57 2.01 -9.63
N GLN A 109 0.28 1.80 -10.63
CA GLN A 109 0.73 0.48 -11.07
C GLN A 109 1.93 -0.05 -10.28
N GLU A 110 2.31 0.62 -9.19
CA GLU A 110 3.44 0.26 -8.32
C GLU A 110 4.79 0.17 -9.07
N ASN A 111 4.93 0.87 -10.20
CA ASN A 111 6.18 0.93 -10.95
C ASN A 111 7.24 1.76 -10.22
N ILE A 112 6.79 2.69 -9.37
CA ILE A 112 7.57 3.54 -8.46
C ILE A 112 6.86 3.62 -7.10
N GLN A 113 7.56 4.10 -6.07
CA GLN A 113 7.00 4.26 -4.73
C GLN A 113 7.20 5.68 -4.22
N PHE A 114 6.11 6.28 -3.75
CA PHE A 114 6.09 7.50 -2.95
C PHE A 114 5.25 7.24 -1.70
N MET A 115 5.46 8.06 -0.68
CA MET A 115 4.63 8.02 0.51
C MET A 115 3.20 8.45 0.16
N THR A 116 2.24 7.54 0.26
CA THR A 116 0.86 7.78 -0.23
C THR A 116 0.08 8.82 0.59
N TYR A 117 0.65 9.39 1.64
CA TYR A 117 0.08 10.52 2.37
C TYR A 117 0.57 11.89 1.85
N GLU A 118 1.55 11.89 0.93
CA GLU A 118 2.16 13.10 0.36
C GLU A 118 1.70 13.36 -1.08
N ILE A 119 0.72 12.62 -1.58
CA ILE A 119 0.19 12.80 -2.94
C ILE A 119 -0.82 13.95 -2.90
N PRO A 120 -0.53 15.10 -3.54
CA PRO A 120 -1.47 16.21 -3.60
C PRO A 120 -2.62 15.89 -4.57
N HIS A 121 -3.84 16.20 -4.16
CA HIS A 121 -4.98 16.26 -5.08
C HIS A 121 -4.97 17.64 -5.75
N PHE A 122 -4.76 17.67 -7.07
CA PHE A 122 -4.91 18.88 -7.88
C PHE A 122 -6.25 18.84 -8.62
#